data_AF-A0AAE0FYP7-F1
#
_entry.id   AF-A0AAE0FYP7-F1
#
_cell.length_a   1.000
_cell.length_b   1.000
_cell.length_c   1.000
_cell.angle_alpha   90.00
_cell.angle_beta   90.00
_cell.angle_gamma   90.00
#
_symmetry.space_group_name_H-M   'P 1'
#
loop_
_entity.id
_entity.type
_entity.pdbx_description
1 polymer ?
#
loop_
_entity_poly.entity_id
_entity_poly.type
_entity_poly.pdbx_seq_one_letter_code
_entity_poly.pdbx_strand_id
1 'polypeptide(L)' 'KKLDETCWKVSNFYSYINYHIKCSKAYFHARMRKRTDEWLQVLNRAKPDTVKDKKTASGRTFVRTV' A
#
# COMPACT_ATOMS: atom_id res chain seq x y z
N LYS A 1 41.15 15.69 -18.44
CA LYS A 1 40.53 14.49 -17.83
C LYS A 1 39.80 14.79 -16.52
N LYS A 2 40.45 14.96 -15.35
CA LYS A 2 39.74 15.28 -14.08
C LYS A 2 38.93 16.58 -14.13
N LEU A 3 39.44 17.58 -14.86
CA LEU A 3 38.76 18.87 -15.04
C LEU A 3 37.44 18.70 -15.81
N ASP A 4 37.47 17.97 -16.93
CA ASP A 4 36.30 17.73 -17.78
C ASP A 4 35.21 16.94 -17.05
N GLU A 5 35.60 15.92 -16.26
CA GLU A 5 34.67 15.17 -15.43
C GLU A 5 34.01 16.04 -14.35
N THR A 6 34.78 16.93 -13.74
CA THR A 6 34.27 17.86 -12.72
C THR A 6 33.31 18.86 -13.36
N CYS A 7 33.69 19.42 -14.52
CA CYS A 7 32.85 20.32 -15.29
C CYS A 7 31.52 19.65 -15.64
N TRP A 8 31.55 18.42 -16.17
CA TRP A 8 30.35 17.66 -16.51
C TRP A 8 29.45 17.40 -15.30
N LYS A 9 30.01 17.00 -14.15
CA LYS A 9 29.24 16.77 -12.92
C LYS A 9 28.56 18.04 -12.43
N VAL A 10 29.26 19.17 -12.46
CA VAL A 10 28.71 20.47 -12.04
C VAL A 10 27.63 20.93 -13.01
N SER A 11 27.86 20.82 -14.33
CA SER A 11 26.87 21.16 -15.35
C SER A 11 25.60 20.33 -15.26
N ASN A 12 25.69 19.04 -14.91
CA ASN A 12 24.54 18.14 -14.85
C ASN A 12 23.89 18.05 -13.46
N PHE A 13 24.41 18.75 -12.46
CA PHE A 13 23.98 18.63 -11.06
C PHE A 13 22.47 18.83 -10.88
N TYR A 14 21.90 19.88 -11.50
CA TYR A 14 20.48 20.18 -11.37
C TYR A 14 19.59 19.03 -11.88
N SER A 15 19.92 18.47 -13.05
CA SER A 15 19.18 17.35 -13.64
C SER A 15 19.30 16.09 -12.79
N TYR A 16 20.49 15.82 -12.23
CA TYR A 16 20.74 14.70 -11.32
C TYR A 16 19.88 14.81 -10.05
N ILE A 17 19.88 15.97 -9.38
CA ILE A 17 19.06 16.18 -8.18
C ILE A 17 17.57 16.09 -8.49
N ASN A 18 17.12 16.71 -9.58
CA ASN A 18 15.72 16.65 -9.99
C ASN A 18 15.24 15.24 -10.33
N TYR A 19 16.12 14.41 -10.88
CA TYR A 19 15.85 12.99 -11.09
C TYR A 19 15.69 12.28 -9.74
N HIS A 20 16.63 12.46 -8.81
CA HIS A 20 16.57 11.80 -7.51
C HIS A 20 15.39 12.25 -6.64
N ILE A 21 14.95 13.50 -6.72
CA ILE A 21 13.72 13.97 -6.05
C ILE A 21 12.50 13.21 -6.59
N LYS A 22 12.39 13.06 -7.92
CA LYS A 22 11.30 12.31 -8.56
C LYS A 22 11.36 10.82 -8.19
N CYS A 23 12.55 10.21 -8.16
CA CYS A 23 12.73 8.82 -7.72
C CYS A 23 12.32 8.63 -6.26
N SER A 24 12.73 9.52 -5.36
CA SER A 24 12.32 9.49 -3.95
C SER A 24 10.80 9.59 -3.81
N LYS A 25 10.17 10.50 -4.55
CA LYS A 25 8.69 10.62 -4.59
C LYS A 25 8.03 9.31 -5.05
N ALA A 26 8.51 8.71 -6.13
CA ALA A 26 7.99 7.44 -6.63
C ALA A 26 8.18 6.29 -5.62
N TYR A 27 9.34 6.24 -4.96
CA TYR A 27 9.62 5.28 -3.89
C TYR A 27 8.66 5.43 -2.71
N PHE A 28 8.41 6.67 -2.25
CA PHE A 28 7.41 6.93 -1.21
C PHE A 28 6.02 6.49 -1.65
N HIS A 29 5.59 6.79 -2.88
CA HIS A 29 4.30 6.31 -3.40
C HIS A 29 4.19 4.78 -3.43
N ALA A 30 5.25 4.08 -3.83
CA ALA A 30 5.25 2.61 -3.80
C ALA A 30 5.08 2.07 -2.38
N ARG A 31 5.77 2.66 -1.40
CA ARG A 31 5.66 2.28 0.01
C ARG A 31 4.28 2.60 0.59
N MET A 32 3.74 3.77 0.27
CA MET A 32 2.39 4.17 0.66
C MET A 32 1.36 3.18 0.12
N ARG A 33 1.42 2.82 -1.17
CA ARG A 33 0.53 1.82 -1.78
C ARG A 33 0.58 0.47 -1.09
N LYS A 34 1.80 -0.04 -0.84
CA LYS A 34 1.97 -1.29 -0.08
C LYS A 34 1.26 -1.22 1.28
N ARG A 35 1.40 -0.09 1.99
CA ARG A 35 0.77 0.08 3.30
C ARG A 35 -0.75 0.18 3.22
N THR A 36 -1.30 0.85 2.21
CA THR A 36 -2.75 0.92 2.01
C THR A 36 -3.34 -0.44 1.64
N ASP A 37 -2.61 -1.26 0.87
CA ASP A 37 -3.04 -2.63 0.54
C ASP A 37 -3.08 -3.51 1.80
N GLU A 38 -2.08 -3.40 2.68
CA GLU A 38 -2.08 -4.08 3.98
C GLU A 38 -3.29 -3.69 4.84
N TRP A 39 -3.63 -2.38 4.91
CA TRP A 39 -4.80 -1.90 5.65
C TRP A 39 -6.11 -2.40 5.04
N LEU A 40 -6.22 -2.43 3.71
CA LEU A 40 -7.40 -2.95 3.03
C LEU A 40 -7.62 -4.44 3.35
N GLN A 41 -6.55 -5.24 3.44
CA GLN A 41 -6.65 -6.64 3.87
C GLN A 41 -7.14 -6.79 5.31
N VAL A 42 -6.70 -5.92 6.22
CA VAL A 42 -7.22 -5.90 7.60
C VAL A 42 -8.71 -5.57 7.60
N LEU A 43 -9.12 -4.54 6.85
CA LEU A 43 -10.52 -4.14 6.76
C LEU A 43 -11.42 -5.24 6.19
N ASN A 44 -10.96 -5.92 5.12
CA ASN A 44 -11.73 -7.02 4.53
C ASN A 44 -11.87 -8.21 5.47
N ARG A 45 -10.86 -8.51 6.30
CA ARG A 45 -10.94 -9.55 7.35
C ARG A 45 -11.84 -9.15 8.52
N ALA A 46 -11.95 -7.86 8.80
CA ALA A 46 -12.81 -7.35 9.86
C ALA A 46 -14.30 -7.34 9.46
N LYS A 47 -14.64 -7.55 8.18
CA LYS A 47 -16.04 -7.70 7.79
C LYS A 47 -16.62 -8.94 8.46
N PRO A 48 -17.71 -8.83 9.22
CA PRO A 48 -18.39 -10.00 9.75
C PRO A 48 -18.83 -10.86 8.57
N ASP A 49 -18.58 -12.17 8.64
CA ASP A 49 -19.14 -13.09 7.68
C ASP A 49 -20.65 -12.83 7.61
N THR A 50 -21.20 -12.74 6.40
CA THR A 50 -22.65 -12.78 6.23
C THR A 50 -23.11 -14.10 6.83
N VAL A 51 -23.59 -14.06 8.07
CA VAL A 51 -24.14 -15.21 8.76
C VAL A 51 -25.36 -15.58 7.93
N LYS A 52 -25.17 -16.50 6.97
CA LYS A 52 -26.30 -17.27 6.48
C LYS A 52 -26.89 -17.89 7.73
N ASP A 53 -28.14 -17.55 8.04
CA ASP A 53 -28.87 -18.16 9.13
C ASP A 53 -28.64 -19.67 9.03
N LYS A 54 -27.88 -20.23 9.98
CA LYS A 54 -27.63 -21.66 10.04
C LYS A 54 -28.93 -22.29 10.53
N LYS A 55 -29.86 -22.50 9.60
CA LYS A 55 -31.10 -23.23 9.87
C LYS A 55 -30.74 -24.70 10.04
N THR A 56 -31.20 -25.28 11.14
CA THR A 56 -31.19 -26.75 11.28
C THR A 56 -32.07 -27.37 10.19
N ALA A 57 -31.89 -28.65 9.86
CA ALA A 57 -32.67 -29.33 8.81
C ALA A 57 -34.20 -29.23 9.01
N SER A 58 -34.69 -28.94 10.23
CA SER A 58 -36.10 -28.67 10.53
C SER A 58 -36.52 -27.20 10.41
N GLY A 59 -35.67 -26.33 9.88
CA GLY A 59 -35.94 -24.89 9.71
C GLY A 59 -35.94 -24.06 10.98
N ARG A 60 -35.56 -24.61 12.14
CA ARG A 60 -35.56 -23.90 13.43
C ARG A 60 -34.23 -23.19 13.66
N THR A 61 -34.27 -21.91 14.02
CA THR A 61 -33.12 -21.08 14.39
C THR A 61 -32.87 -21.21 15.89
N PHE A 62 -31.61 -21.45 16.30
CA PHE A 62 -31.24 -21.48 17.72
C PHE A 62 -31.18 -20.05 18.26
N VAL A 63 -32.20 -19.64 19.01
CA VAL A 63 -32.21 -18.36 19.74
C VAL A 63 -31.54 -18.61 21.09
N ARG A 64 -30.34 -18.06 21.29
CA ARG A 64 -29.70 -18.04 22.61
C ARG A 64 -30.30 -16.88 23.39
N THR A 65 -31.28 -17.16 24.23
CA THR A 65 -31.76 -16.20 25.23
C THR A 65 -30.60 -15.94 26.20
N VAL A 66 -30.17 -14.68 26.28
CA VAL A 66 -29.36 -14.16 27.38
C VAL A 66 -30.28 -13.67 28.48
#